data_AF-A0A846C4C8-F1
#
_entry.id   AF-A0A846C4C8-F1
#
_cell.length_a   1.000
_cell.length_b   1.000
_cell.length_c   1.000
_cell.angle_alpha   90.00
_cell.angle_beta   90.00
_cell.angle_gamma   90.00
#
_symmetry.space_group_name_H-M   'P 1'
#
loop_
_entity.id
_entity.type
_entity.pdbx_description
1 polymer ?
#
loop_
_entity_poly.entity_id
_entity_poly.type
_entity_poly.pdbx_seq_one_letter_code
_entity_poly.pdbx_strand_id
1 'polypeptide(L)' 'MSRKFKAEYGAVKIPFPKRLMGRNLKEVRIIPRYDARFFEVEFITEEEPQLVVKSDNVRFNRPWFR' A
#
# COMPACT_ATOMS: atom_id res chain seq x y z
N MET A 1 13.25 -22.61 -7.70
CA MET A 1 13.58 -21.64 -8.78
C MET A 1 14.35 -22.38 -9.86
N SER A 2 13.92 -22.35 -11.13
CA SER A 2 14.60 -23.09 -12.21
C SER A 2 16.03 -22.57 -12.44
N ARG A 3 16.98 -23.47 -12.68
CA ARG A 3 18.37 -23.10 -13.00
C ARG A 3 18.47 -22.20 -14.23
N LYS A 4 17.60 -22.42 -15.24
CA LYS A 4 17.50 -21.58 -16.45
C LYS A 4 17.03 -20.16 -16.11
N PHE A 5 15.94 -20.04 -15.35
CA PHE A 5 15.41 -18.74 -14.92
C PHE A 5 16.43 -17.91 -14.15
N LYS A 6 17.16 -18.56 -13.22
CA LYS A 6 18.23 -17.89 -12.45
C LYS A 6 19.39 -17.43 -13.35
N ALA A 7 19.72 -18.15 -14.42
CA ALA A 7 20.77 -17.76 -15.35
C ALA A 7 20.35 -16.58 -16.24
N GLU A 8 19.09 -16.56 -16.70
CA GLU A 8 18.57 -15.50 -17.58
C GLU A 8 18.25 -14.20 -16.83
N TYR A 9 17.62 -14.29 -15.65
CA TYR A 9 17.07 -13.13 -14.94
C TYR A 9 17.75 -12.86 -13.60
N GLY A 10 18.60 -13.76 -13.12
CA GLY A 10 19.31 -13.58 -11.85
C GLY A 10 18.37 -13.49 -10.65
N ALA A 11 18.56 -12.43 -9.86
CA ALA A 11 17.74 -12.13 -8.69
C ALA A 11 16.71 -11.04 -9.04
N VAL A 12 15.43 -11.32 -8.79
CA VAL A 12 14.34 -10.36 -8.98
C VAL A 12 14.33 -9.38 -7.81
N LYS A 13 14.45 -8.09 -8.10
CA LYS A 13 14.35 -7.01 -7.12
C LYS A 13 13.05 -6.25 -7.33
N ILE A 14 12.21 -6.20 -6.29
CA ILE A 14 10.99 -5.39 -6.29
C ILE A 14 11.33 -4.05 -5.64
N PRO A 15 11.08 -2.91 -6.31
CA PRO A 15 11.37 -1.60 -5.75
C PRO A 15 10.47 -1.34 -4.52
N PHE A 16 11.09 -0.91 -3.43
CA PHE A 16 10.34 -0.56 -2.22
C PHE A 16 9.65 0.81 -2.41
N PRO A 17 8.34 0.94 -2.14
CA PRO A 17 7.64 2.21 -2.28
C PRO A 17 8.19 3.28 -1.34
N LYS A 18 8.62 4.43 -1.87
CA LYS A 18 9.14 5.56 -1.07
C LYS A 18 8.17 6.02 0.03
N ARG A 19 6.86 5.94 -0.24
CA ARG A 19 5.80 6.31 0.72
C ARG A 19 5.78 5.49 2.02
N LEU A 20 6.41 4.30 2.00
CA LEU A 20 6.49 3.40 3.14
C LEU A 20 7.86 3.45 3.83
N MET A 21 8.78 4.30 3.35
CA MET A 21 10.08 4.49 4.01
C MET A 21 9.86 5.04 5.42
N GLY A 22 10.39 4.35 6.43
CA GLY A 22 10.26 4.73 7.84
C GLY A 22 9.03 4.18 8.57
N ARG A 23 8.13 3.44 7.89
CA ARG A 23 7.05 2.70 8.56
C ARG A 23 7.49 1.28 8.89
N ASN A 24 6.99 0.73 10.00
CA ASN A 24 7.17 -0.69 10.31
C ASN A 24 6.32 -1.54 9.38
N LEU A 25 6.99 -2.38 8.58
CA LEU A 25 6.38 -3.28 7.63
C LEU A 25 6.03 -4.59 8.34
N LYS A 26 4.75 -4.92 8.36
CA LYS A 26 4.24 -6.16 8.96
C LYS A 26 4.37 -7.34 7.99
N GLU A 27 3.92 -7.13 6.77
CA GLU A 27 3.74 -8.20 5.79
C GLU A 27 3.89 -7.66 4.36
N VAL A 28 4.50 -8.46 3.48
CA VAL A 28 4.51 -8.22 2.04
C VAL A 28 3.84 -9.40 1.36
N ARG A 29 2.80 -9.14 0.57
CA ARG A 29 2.08 -10.17 -0.18
C ARG A 29 2.41 -10.03 -1.66
N ILE A 30 2.80 -11.13 -2.28
CA ILE A 30 3.09 -11.22 -3.71
C ILE A 30 2.09 -12.21 -4.30
N ILE A 31 1.13 -11.71 -5.07
CA ILE A 31 0.01 -12.49 -5.57
C ILE A 31 0.19 -12.67 -7.09
N PRO A 32 0.29 -13.91 -7.60
CA PRO A 32 0.37 -14.14 -9.03
C PRO A 32 -0.97 -13.83 -9.71
N ARG A 33 -0.91 -13.13 -10.84
CA ARG A 33 -2.04 -12.82 -11.70
C ARG A 33 -1.72 -13.22 -13.14
N TYR A 34 -2.76 -13.54 -13.90
CA TYR A 34 -2.66 -13.91 -15.32
C TYR A 34 -1.62 -15.01 -15.58
N ASP A 35 -1.79 -16.17 -14.94
CA ASP A 35 -0.89 -17.32 -15.07
C ASP A 35 0.57 -16.99 -14.70
N ALA A 36 0.74 -16.24 -13.60
CA ALA A 36 2.03 -15.78 -13.08
C ALA A 36 2.86 -14.92 -14.04
N ARG A 37 2.24 -14.34 -15.07
CA ARG A 37 2.87 -13.31 -15.93
C ARG A 37 3.01 -11.98 -15.22
N PHE A 38 2.08 -11.66 -14.32
CA PHE A 38 2.09 -10.44 -13.52
C PHE A 38 1.96 -10.78 -12.04
N PHE A 39 2.48 -9.90 -11.19
CA PHE A 39 2.37 -10.04 -9.75
C PHE A 39 1.84 -8.75 -9.15
N GLU A 40 0.79 -8.87 -8.35
CA GLU A 40 0.35 -7.79 -7.46
C GLU A 40 1.18 -7.84 -6.19
N VAL A 41 1.72 -6.68 -5.78
CA VAL A 41 2.55 -6.57 -4.57
C VAL A 41 1.87 -5.64 -3.58
N GLU A 42 1.45 -6.18 -2.45
CA GLU A 42 0.85 -5.43 -1.35
C GLU A 42 1.84 -5.31 -0.19
N PHE A 43 1.90 -4.13 0.41
CA PHE A 43 2.72 -3.84 1.58
C PHE A 43 1.80 -3.44 2.74
N ILE A 44 1.75 -4.27 3.77
CA ILE A 44 0.92 -4.07 4.95
C ILE A 44 1.81 -3.52 6.05
N THR A 45 1.52 -2.30 6.52
CA THR A 45 2.21 -1.69 7.66
C THR A 45 1.48 -1.96 8.95
N GLU A 46 2.21 -1.94 10.06
CA GLU A 46 1.61 -1.85 11.39
C GLU A 46 1.13 -0.41 11.57
N GLU A 47 -0.18 -0.17 11.49
CA GLU A 47 -0.75 1.10 11.92
C GLU A 47 -1.01 1.06 13.42
N GLU A 48 -0.47 2.03 14.15
CA GLU A 48 -1.11 2.50 15.36
C GLU A 48 -2.47 3.10 14.96
N PRO A 49 -3.56 2.80 15.67
CA PRO A 49 -4.89 3.27 15.30
C PRO A 49 -4.89 4.80 15.31
N GLN A 50 -4.92 5.41 14.12
CA GLN A 50 -5.19 6.83 14.01
C GLN A 50 -6.65 7.02 14.41
N LEU A 51 -6.86 7.62 15.58
CA LEU A 51 -8.18 8.10 16.00
C LEU A 51 -8.68 9.05 14.91
N VAL A 52 -9.61 8.56 14.09
CA VAL A 52 -10.34 9.37 13.12
C VAL A 52 -11.14 10.38 13.94
N VAL A 53 -10.57 11.55 14.19
CA VAL A 53 -11.31 12.70 14.71
C VAL A 53 -12.27 13.09 13.60
N LYS A 54 -13.52 12.64 13.72
CA LYS A 54 -14.62 13.13 12.89
C LYS A 54 -14.77 14.61 13.19
N SER A 55 -14.35 15.46 12.27
CA SER A 55 -14.71 16.88 12.29
C SER A 55 -16.21 16.94 12.07
N ASP A 56 -16.99 17.11 13.14
CA ASP A 56 -18.41 17.34 13.02
C ASP A 56 -18.63 18.58 12.14
N ASN A 57 -19.37 18.41 11.05
CA ASN A 57 -19.79 19.50 10.17
C ASN A 57 -20.63 20.48 11.00
N VAL A 58 -19.99 21.52 11.54
CA VAL A 58 -20.68 22.65 12.15
C VAL A 58 -21.50 23.32 11.05
N ARG A 59 -22.80 23.04 11.06
CA ARG A 59 -23.81 23.71 10.25
C ARG A 59 -23.76 25.20 10.53
N PHE A 60 -23.08 25.97 9.67
CA PHE A 60 -23.27 27.42 9.63
C PHE A 60 -24.66 27.70 9.06
N ASN A 61 -25.65 27.79 9.94
CA ASN A 61 -26.95 28.33 9.64
C ASN A 61 -26.76 29.81 9.26
N ARG A 62 -26.72 30.12 7.96
CA ARG A 62 -26.73 31.51 7.49
C ARG A 62 -28.18 32.02 7.57
N PRO A 63 -28.47 33.06 8.38
CA PRO A 63 -29.79 33.64 8.38
C PRO A 63 -29.98 34.42 7.08
N TRP A 64 -31.00 34.05 6.33
CA TRP A 64 -31.57 34.88 5.28
C TRP A 64 -32.11 36.16 5.93
N PHE A 65 -31.43 37.29 5.84
CA PHE A 65 -32.01 38.64 5.91
C PHE A 65 -30.94 39.69 5.57
N ARG A 66 -30.96 40.23 4.35
CA ARG A 66 -31.43 41.60 4.07
C ARG A 66 -31.41 41.89 2.58
#